data_AF-A0A3D6CKL7-F1
#
_entry.id   AF-A0A3D6CKL7-F1
#
_cell.length_a   1.000
_cell.length_b   1.000
_cell.length_c   1.000
_cell.angle_alpha   90.00
_cell.angle_beta   90.00
_cell.angle_gamma   90.00
#
_symmetry.space_group_name_H-M   'P 1'
#
loop_
_entity.id
_entity.type
_entity.pdbx_description
1 polymer ?
#
loop_
_entity_poly.entity_id
_entity_poly.type
_entity_poly.pdbx_seq_one_letter_code
_entity_poly.pdbx_strand_id
1 'polypeptide(L)' 'MEVNLLSCDAQRPDRRAIAKCIEEIAASISSSLSNELTAILLEGDSVTVEVEDKNAGTALRALRKLKIDYAIVE' A
#
# COMPACT_ATOMS: atom_id res chain seq x y z
N MET A 1 5.07 -11.48 -4.77
CA MET A 1 4.00 -11.07 -5.71
C MET A 1 4.04 -9.56 -5.93
N GLU A 2 3.52 -9.07 -7.04
CA GLU A 2 3.38 -7.63 -7.28
C GLU A 2 1.92 -7.20 -7.01
N VAL A 3 1.73 -6.02 -6.40
CA VAL A 3 0.39 -5.49 -6.09
C VAL A 3 0.29 -4.03 -6.50
N ASN A 4 -0.71 -3.71 -7.30
CA ASN A 4 -1.09 -2.33 -7.62
C ASN A 4 -2.07 -1.82 -6.58
N LEU A 5 -1.74 -0.72 -5.90
CA LEU A 5 -2.66 0.07 -5.09
C LEU A 5 -3.32 1.09 -6.02
N LEU A 6 -4.64 1.00 -6.17
CA LEU A 6 -5.41 1.76 -7.15
C LEU A 6 -5.89 3.10 -6.60
N SER A 7 -6.51 3.06 -5.41
CA SER A 7 -7.10 4.23 -4.78
C SER A 7 -7.30 4.01 -3.28
N CYS A 8 -7.55 5.10 -2.56
CA CYS A 8 -7.92 5.07 -1.14
C CYS A 8 -9.31 5.68 -0.93
N ASP A 9 -10.29 4.84 -0.59
CA ASP A 9 -11.69 5.25 -0.37
C ASP A 9 -11.99 5.61 1.09
N ALA A 10 -10.93 5.86 1.88
CA ALA A 10 -11.08 6.31 3.24
C ALA A 10 -11.59 7.77 3.28
N GLN A 11 -12.71 8.01 3.99
CA GLN A 11 -13.25 9.36 4.19
C GLN A 11 -12.23 10.33 4.82
N ARG A 12 -11.33 9.80 5.66
CA ARG A 12 -10.17 10.50 6.20
C ARG A 12 -8.98 9.56 6.12
N PRO A 13 -8.18 9.62 5.04
CA PRO A 13 -7.04 8.74 4.88
C PRO A 13 -5.97 9.07 5.92
N ASP A 14 -5.62 8.07 6.74
CA ASP A 14 -4.52 8.20 7.68
C ASP A 14 -3.20 7.95 6.96
N ARG A 15 -2.59 9.03 6.46
CA ARG A 15 -1.30 9.01 5.76
C ARG A 15 -0.23 8.21 6.51
N ARG A 16 -0.17 8.31 7.83
CA ARG A 16 0.87 7.64 8.62
C ARG A 16 0.63 6.14 8.65
N ALA A 17 -0.62 5.72 8.83
CA ALA A 17 -0.98 4.31 8.82
C ALA A 17 -0.79 3.68 7.43
N ILE A 18 -1.07 4.42 6.36
CA ILE A 18 -0.88 3.96 4.97
C ILE A 18 0.62 3.82 4.65
N ALA A 19 1.43 4.84 4.92
CA ALA A 19 2.88 4.78 4.67
C ALA A 19 3.54 3.65 5.45
N LYS A 20 3.17 3.48 6.72
CA LYS A 20 3.66 2.38 7.54
C LYS A 20 3.22 1.01 7.01
N CYS A 21 1.97 0.90 6.55
CA CYS A 21 1.48 -0.33 5.92
C CYS A 21 2.28 -0.65 4.65
N ILE A 22 2.53 0.33 3.78
CA ILE A 22 3.33 0.15 2.56
C ILE A 22 4.75 -0.31 2.90
N GLU A 23 5.38 0.31 3.89
CA GLU A 23 6.72 -0.06 4.37
C GLU A 23 6.76 -1.50 4.94
N GLU A 24 5.73 -1.92 5.67
CA GLU A 24 5.66 -3.27 6.27
C GLU A 24 5.39 -4.38 5.25
N ILE A 25 4.64 -4.09 4.19
CA ILE A 25 4.24 -5.11 3.20
C ILE A 25 5.23 -5.23 2.06
N ALA A 26 5.95 -4.17 1.73
CA ALA A 26 6.78 -4.13 0.55
C ALA A 26 8.18 -4.72 0.78
N ALA A 27 8.67 -5.46 -0.20
CA ALA A 27 10.01 -6.04 -0.20
C ALA A 27 11.05 -4.92 -0.31
N SER A 28 11.76 -4.63 0.80
CA SER A 28 12.89 -3.69 0.82
C SER A 28 12.57 -2.23 0.45
N ILE A 29 11.40 -1.71 0.81
CA ILE A 29 11.08 -0.28 0.70
C ILE A 29 11.52 0.49 1.95
N SER A 30 12.04 1.70 1.78
CA SER A 30 12.38 2.60 2.89
C SER A 30 11.18 3.44 3.33
N SER A 31 11.19 3.89 4.58
CA SER A 31 10.17 4.81 5.12
C SER A 31 10.01 6.11 4.33
N SER A 32 11.06 6.59 3.65
CA SER A 32 10.97 7.80 2.82
C SER A 32 10.16 7.52 1.55
N LEU A 33 10.48 6.42 0.87
CA LEU A 33 9.79 6.00 -0.34
C LEU A 33 8.33 5.61 -0.06
N SER A 34 8.03 4.99 1.08
CA SER A 34 6.64 4.66 1.46
C SER A 34 5.77 5.91 1.68
N ASN A 35 6.34 7.00 2.22
CA ASN A 35 5.65 8.28 2.34
C ASN A 35 5.37 8.92 0.99
N GLU A 36 6.32 8.84 0.04
CA GLU A 36 6.13 9.34 -1.32
C GLU A 36 5.03 8.56 -2.05
N LEU A 37 5.08 7.22 -2.02
CA LEU A 37 4.06 6.36 -2.61
C LEU A 37 2.67 6.62 -1.99
N THR A 38 2.61 6.89 -0.69
CA THR A 38 1.37 7.26 -0.03
C THR A 38 0.85 8.61 -0.53
N ALA A 39 1.72 9.59 -0.74
CA ALA A 39 1.31 10.88 -1.30
C ALA A 39 0.70 10.71 -2.69
N ILE A 40 1.38 9.95 -3.56
CA ILE A 40 0.93 9.62 -4.93
C ILE A 40 -0.46 8.93 -4.89
N LEU A 41 -0.61 7.91 -4.04
CA LEU A 41 -1.88 7.18 -3.90
C LEU A 41 -3.04 8.09 -3.43
N LEU A 42 -2.75 9.06 -2.57
CA LEU A 42 -3.76 10.01 -2.09
C LEU A 42 -4.04 11.17 -3.04
N GLU A 43 -3.14 11.43 -3.99
CA GLU A 43 -3.35 12.34 -5.11
C GLU A 43 -4.27 11.70 -6.18
N GLY A 44 -4.47 10.37 -6.11
CA GLY A 44 -5.37 9.62 -6.98
C GLY A 44 -4.66 8.79 -8.03
N ASP A 45 -3.32 8.72 -7.96
CA ASP A 45 -2.51 7.93 -8.87
C ASP A 45 -2.28 6.52 -8.31
N SER A 46 -2.29 5.52 -9.19
CA SER A 46 -1.99 4.14 -8.80
C SER A 46 -0.51 3.93 -8.55
N VAL A 47 -0.17 3.19 -7.50
CA VAL A 47 1.22 2.83 -7.19
C VAL A 47 1.41 1.33 -7.15
N THR A 48 2.53 0.86 -7.67
CA THR A 48 2.87 -0.56 -7.68
C THR A 48 3.89 -0.86 -6.60
N VAL A 49 3.66 -1.92 -5.83
CA VAL A 49 4.56 -2.37 -4.77
C VAL A 49 4.78 -3.88 -4.86
N GLU A 50 6.02 -4.30 -4.71
CA GLU A 50 6.38 -5.71 -4.61
C GLU A 50 6.18 -6.18 -3.17
N VAL A 51 5.37 -7.22 -2.96
CA VAL A 51 5.02 -7.77 -1.65
C VAL A 51 5.69 -9.13 -1.48
N GLU A 52 6.33 -9.34 -0.31
CA GLU A 52 6.91 -10.64 0.04
C GLU A 52 5.82 -11.71 0.27
N ASP A 53 5.92 -12.83 -0.44
CA ASP A 53 4.91 -13.91 -0.41
C ASP A 53 4.67 -14.49 1.00
N LYS A 54 5.68 -14.45 1.88
CA LYS A 54 5.55 -14.95 3.26
C LYS A 54 4.54 -14.14 4.09
N ASN A 55 4.31 -12.87 3.75
CA ASN A 55 3.44 -11.95 4.50
C ASN A 55 2.20 -11.49 3.72
N ALA A 56 1.98 -12.04 2.53
CA ALA A 56 0.85 -11.77 1.64
C ALA A 56 -0.50 -11.65 2.35
N GLY A 57 -0.91 -12.67 3.11
CA GLY A 57 -2.23 -12.70 3.76
C GLY A 57 -2.42 -11.58 4.79
N THR A 58 -1.35 -11.21 5.50
CA THR A 58 -1.35 -10.11 6.46
C THR A 58 -1.38 -8.77 5.74
N ALA A 59 -0.61 -8.64 4.66
CA ALA A 59 -0.56 -7.45 3.81
C ALA A 59 -1.93 -7.11 3.21
N LEU A 60 -2.58 -8.07 2.54
CA LEU A 60 -3.90 -7.89 1.92
C LEU A 60 -4.99 -7.58 2.97
N ARG A 61 -4.81 -8.05 4.21
CA ARG A 61 -5.71 -7.71 5.32
C ARG A 61 -5.49 -6.27 5.80
N ALA A 62 -4.25 -5.80 5.86
CA ALA A 62 -3.92 -4.44 6.26
C ALA A 62 -4.45 -3.42 5.23
N LEU A 63 -4.26 -3.67 3.93
CA LEU A 63 -4.80 -2.85 2.85
C LEU A 63 -6.33 -2.68 2.95
N ARG A 64 -7.06 -3.78 3.16
CA ARG A 64 -8.52 -3.74 3.36
C ARG A 64 -8.95 -2.92 4.58
N LYS A 65 -8.21 -2.99 5.69
CA LYS A 65 -8.51 -2.18 6.89
C LYS A 65 -8.36 -0.68 6.62
N LEU A 66 -7.40 -0.32 5.76
CA LEU A 66 -7.14 1.05 5.35
C LEU A 66 -8.04 1.54 4.21
N LYS A 67 -8.95 0.69 3.72
CA LYS A 67 -9.81 0.97 2.55
C LYS A 67 -8.99 1.35 1.32
N ILE A 68 -7.88 0.65 1.10
CA ILE A 68 -7.09 0.78 -0.12
C ILE A 68 -7.55 -0.29 -1.08
N ASP A 69 -7.99 0.14 -2.26
CA ASP A 69 -8.29 -0.76 -3.37
C ASP A 69 -6.98 -1.22 -4.01
N TYR A 70 -6.90 -2.51 -4.29
CA TYR A 70 -5.71 -3.12 -4.85
C TYR A 70 -6.05 -4.16 -5.91
N ALA A 71 -5.13 -4.33 -6.85
CA ALA A 71 -5.12 -5.40 -7.83
C ALA A 71 -3.81 -6.18 -7.69
N ILE A 72 -3.90 -7.51 -7.58
CA ILE A 72 -2.72 -8.37 -7.57
C ILE A 72 -2.27 -8.54 -9.02
N VAL A 73 -0.99 -8.30 -9.27
CA VAL A 73 -0.32 -8.48 -10.55
C VAL A 73 0.62 -9.69 -10.39
N GLU A 74 0.56 -10.61 -11.35
CA GLU A 74 1.19 -11.95 -11.26
C GLU A 74 2.71 -11.90 -11.04
#